data_AF-A0A4P5VY11-F1
#
_entry.id   AF-A0A4P5VY11-F1
#
_cell.length_a   1.000
_cell.length_b   1.000
_cell.length_c   1.000
_cell.angle_alpha   90.00
_cell.angle_beta   90.00
_cell.angle_gamma   90.00
#
_symmetry.space_group_name_H-M   'P 1'
#
loop_
_entity.id
_entity.type
_entity.pdbx_description
1 polymer ?
#
loop_
_entity_poly.entity_id
_entity_poly.type
_entity_poly.pdbx_seq_one_letter_code
_entity_poly.pdbx_strand_id
1 'polypeptide(L)'
;MTMTFLLLACDTNPADSGAAETADTGSPDTADSADTGAESGDSAGDSGDTADTADTSETDWCTASVVQFAGSDGVVEDVTASFLSGAYLTLDAPGTLHVCPGTWYSRVLVRAAIVVEGHGATPADTVMSGGESGTILDVLGPVGTLEVRNVTLDRGVGLDVDHNSGGGGIYCEGEGTVLAEDVVFSNNFANDGPGLYVRYCETTVTRSEFVDNIAEDDGGAATIWYANAAFDEVTFTRNTALDGGALCVFYGSATVTNSVIEGNQSEHFAGGVWTNESTLFMSDTRIADNHNTVDNGGGLLLAGEGTLERVTFEDNEAPRGGGLFVYYESIVTCTNCSFAGNVAEDVYVADYSSAGGVSLTGSDDWSFSCASNVCTTTE
;
A
#
# COMPACT_ATOMS: atom_id res chain seq x y z
N MET A 1 20.60 -31.09 -11.07
CA MET A 1 20.25 -31.40 -9.67
C MET A 1 19.38 -30.25 -9.25
N THR A 2 18.07 -30.39 -9.42
CA THR A 2 17.07 -29.35 -9.20
C THR A 2 16.99 -29.09 -7.71
N MET A 3 17.63 -28.01 -7.27
CA MET A 3 17.52 -27.51 -5.91
C MET A 3 16.39 -26.49 -5.94
N THR A 4 15.15 -26.98 -5.83
CA THR A 4 13.99 -26.13 -5.57
C THR A 4 14.18 -25.58 -4.17
N PHE A 5 14.80 -24.41 -4.04
CA PHE A 5 14.56 -23.56 -2.88
C PHE A 5 13.14 -23.07 -3.03
N LEU A 6 12.22 -23.79 -2.39
CA LEU A 6 10.96 -23.22 -1.95
C LEU A 6 11.39 -22.04 -1.06
N LEU A 7 11.27 -20.80 -1.55
CA LEU A 7 11.19 -19.68 -0.60
C LEU A 7 9.96 -20.02 0.23
N LEU A 8 10.19 -20.36 1.50
CA LEU A 8 9.11 -20.35 2.45
C LEU A 8 8.61 -18.91 2.44
N ALA A 9 7.45 -18.66 1.85
CA ALA A 9 6.54 -17.72 2.49
C ALA A 9 6.48 -18.19 3.96
N CYS A 10 6.76 -17.30 4.90
CA CYS A 10 6.81 -17.67 6.30
C CYS A 10 5.44 -18.27 6.65
N ASP A 11 5.40 -19.58 6.86
CA ASP A 11 4.20 -20.30 7.23
C ASP A 11 3.90 -19.88 8.67
N THR A 12 2.94 -18.97 8.84
CA THR A 12 2.44 -18.45 10.13
C THR A 12 2.44 -19.53 11.23
N ASN A 13 3.39 -19.46 12.15
CA ASN A 13 3.35 -20.22 13.40
C ASN A 13 3.57 -19.26 14.57
N PRO A 14 2.51 -18.88 15.30
CA PRO A 14 2.57 -17.83 16.31
C PRO A 14 3.12 -18.40 17.61
N ALA A 15 4.44 -18.43 17.78
CA ALA A 15 5.07 -18.62 19.09
C ALA A 15 6.60 -18.40 19.06
N ASP A 16 7.07 -17.16 19.13
CA ASP A 16 8.18 -16.79 20.04
C ASP A 16 8.37 -15.26 20.11
N SER A 17 7.64 -14.56 20.98
CA SER A 17 7.92 -13.16 21.32
C SER A 17 8.95 -13.08 22.46
N GLY A 18 10.23 -13.03 22.06
CA GLY A 18 11.35 -12.73 22.95
C GLY A 18 11.60 -11.23 23.04
N ALA A 19 11.12 -10.61 24.12
CA ALA A 19 11.31 -9.19 24.43
C ALA A 19 12.79 -8.76 24.47
N ALA A 20 13.08 -7.56 23.92
CA ALA A 20 14.28 -6.81 24.26
C ALA A 20 13.97 -5.32 24.45
N GLU A 21 14.49 -4.81 25.56
CA GLU A 21 14.22 -3.51 26.18
C GLU A 21 14.79 -2.30 25.43
N THR A 22 14.18 -1.16 25.73
CA THR A 22 14.51 0.20 25.35
C THR A 22 15.86 0.69 25.87
N ALA A 23 16.51 1.56 25.09
CA ALA A 23 17.52 2.48 25.61
C ALA A 23 17.42 3.86 24.94
N ASP A 24 16.97 4.80 25.76
CA ASP A 24 17.06 6.26 25.68
C ASP A 24 18.50 6.76 25.57
N THR A 25 18.76 7.74 24.69
CA THR A 25 19.58 8.93 25.02
C THR A 25 19.20 10.12 24.13
N GLY A 26 18.74 11.21 24.74
CA GLY A 26 18.28 12.42 24.05
C GLY A 26 19.33 13.47 23.63
N SER A 27 18.82 14.41 22.79
CA SER A 27 19.01 15.88 22.70
C SER A 27 20.42 16.51 22.66
N PRO A 28 20.64 17.74 22.11
CA PRO A 28 19.66 18.83 22.01
C PRO A 28 19.63 19.73 20.75
N ASP A 29 18.56 20.52 20.73
CA ASP A 29 18.28 21.79 20.04
C ASP A 29 19.48 22.62 19.56
N THR A 30 19.31 23.25 18.38
CA THR A 30 19.38 24.72 18.27
C THR A 30 18.50 25.24 17.14
N ALA A 31 17.62 26.19 17.50
CA ALA A 31 16.92 27.08 16.59
C ALA A 31 17.88 28.09 15.93
N ASP A 32 17.59 28.48 14.69
CA ASP A 32 17.80 29.85 14.24
C ASP A 32 16.75 30.23 13.19
N SER A 33 16.55 31.54 13.07
CA SER A 33 15.33 32.23 12.73
C SER A 33 15.56 33.24 11.59
N ALA A 34 14.45 33.80 11.12
CA ALA A 34 14.27 34.94 10.21
C ALA A 34 14.32 34.62 8.70
N ASP A 35 13.59 35.28 7.79
CA ASP A 35 12.40 36.14 7.72
C ASP A 35 12.49 36.81 6.32
N THR A 36 11.33 37.19 5.78
CA THR A 36 11.05 38.15 4.70
C THR A 36 11.17 37.71 3.24
N GLY A 37 10.04 37.86 2.52
CA GLY A 37 10.00 37.82 1.06
C GLY A 37 8.61 37.82 0.45
N ALA A 38 7.72 38.72 0.87
CA ALA A 38 6.46 38.98 0.17
C ALA A 38 6.69 39.79 -1.10
N GLU A 39 6.18 39.34 -2.24
CA GLU A 39 5.98 40.14 -3.45
C GLU A 39 4.58 39.86 -4.00
N SER A 40 3.79 40.93 -4.02
CA SER A 40 2.44 41.06 -4.56
C SER A 40 2.46 41.25 -6.08
N GLY A 41 1.51 40.63 -6.80
CA GLY A 41 1.29 40.87 -8.23
C GLY A 41 -0.12 40.52 -8.65
N ASP A 42 -1.00 41.52 -8.60
CA ASP A 42 -2.43 41.49 -8.91
C ASP A 42 -2.65 41.84 -10.40
N SER A 43 -3.45 41.06 -11.15
CA SER A 43 -4.32 41.57 -12.23
C SER A 43 -5.29 40.52 -12.78
N ALA A 44 -6.52 40.57 -12.27
CA ALA A 44 -7.82 40.52 -12.95
C ALA A 44 -7.96 39.87 -14.35
N GLY A 45 -8.88 38.91 -14.43
CA GLY A 45 -10.06 39.05 -15.30
C GLY A 45 -10.27 37.98 -16.36
N ASP A 46 -11.05 36.93 -16.03
CA ASP A 46 -12.11 36.48 -16.93
C ASP A 46 -13.27 35.86 -16.11
N SER A 47 -14.39 36.57 -16.10
CA SER A 47 -15.63 36.17 -15.46
C SER A 47 -16.45 35.33 -16.43
N GLY A 48 -16.21 34.02 -16.41
CA GLY A 48 -17.05 33.01 -17.03
C GLY A 48 -17.87 32.25 -15.98
N ASP A 49 -18.66 32.97 -15.20
CA ASP A 49 -19.65 32.41 -14.27
C ASP A 49 -20.79 31.79 -15.09
N THR A 50 -20.56 30.57 -15.61
CA THR A 50 -21.66 29.68 -15.95
C THR A 50 -22.23 29.24 -14.63
N ALA A 51 -23.31 29.91 -14.24
CA ALA A 51 -24.19 29.53 -13.14
C ALA A 51 -24.33 28.01 -13.10
N ASP A 52 -23.55 27.40 -12.22
CA ASP A 52 -23.77 26.05 -11.78
C ASP A 52 -25.11 26.12 -11.05
N THR A 53 -26.12 25.53 -11.69
CA THR A 53 -27.40 25.32 -11.04
C THR A 53 -27.12 24.37 -9.90
N ALA A 54 -26.82 24.93 -8.73
CA ALA A 54 -26.71 24.19 -7.49
C ALA A 54 -27.88 23.23 -7.42
N ASP A 55 -27.56 21.94 -7.57
CA ASP A 55 -28.47 20.87 -7.29
C ASP A 55 -28.80 20.98 -5.79
N THR A 56 -29.93 21.61 -5.50
CA THR A 56 -30.39 21.87 -4.13
C THR A 56 -31.10 20.66 -3.54
N SER A 57 -30.74 19.45 -3.99
CA SER A 57 -31.28 18.20 -3.47
C SER A 57 -30.25 17.22 -2.90
N GLU A 58 -28.96 17.58 -2.88
CA GLU A 58 -28.00 16.80 -2.09
C GLU A 58 -28.30 16.95 -0.60
N THR A 59 -28.57 15.81 0.04
CA THR A 59 -28.78 15.76 1.48
C THR A 59 -27.47 16.14 2.15
N ASP A 60 -27.48 17.21 2.95
CA ASP A 60 -26.33 17.56 3.79
C ASP A 60 -26.25 16.55 4.96
N TRP A 61 -25.38 15.54 4.79
CA TRP A 61 -25.16 14.48 5.76
C TRP A 61 -24.48 14.97 7.05
N CYS A 62 -23.83 16.13 7.00
CA CYS A 62 -22.92 16.60 8.05
C CYS A 62 -23.33 17.93 8.67
N THR A 63 -24.64 18.12 8.82
CA THR A 63 -25.21 19.18 9.68
C THR A 63 -24.82 19.05 11.16
N ALA A 64 -24.30 17.89 11.57
CA ALA A 64 -23.69 17.60 12.85
C ALA A 64 -22.50 16.64 12.67
N SER A 65 -21.65 16.48 13.71
CA SER A 65 -20.62 15.45 13.72
C SER A 65 -21.26 14.12 14.08
N VAL A 66 -21.60 13.33 13.05
CA VAL A 66 -22.32 12.05 13.15
C VAL A 66 -21.77 11.04 12.15
N VAL A 67 -22.13 9.77 12.36
CA VAL A 67 -21.95 8.70 11.37
C VAL A 67 -23.30 8.06 11.11
N GLN A 68 -23.70 7.99 9.84
CA GLN A 68 -25.02 7.51 9.43
C GLN A 68 -24.91 6.43 8.37
N PHE A 69 -25.75 5.40 8.47
CA PHE A 69 -25.87 4.39 7.42
C PHE A 69 -27.18 4.60 6.67
N ALA A 70 -27.09 4.86 5.36
CA ALA A 70 -28.22 4.97 4.45
C ALA A 70 -28.35 3.66 3.66
N GLY A 71 -29.32 2.83 4.05
CA GLY A 71 -29.66 1.61 3.33
C GLY A 71 -30.18 1.90 1.92
N SER A 72 -29.94 0.97 0.99
CA SER A 72 -30.49 1.02 -0.38
C SER A 72 -32.02 0.96 -0.44
N ASP A 73 -32.69 0.62 0.68
CA ASP A 73 -34.12 0.69 0.87
C ASP A 73 -34.63 2.11 1.25
N GLY A 74 -33.71 3.07 1.43
CA GLY A 74 -33.99 4.44 1.81
C GLY A 74 -34.09 4.68 3.32
N VAL A 75 -33.84 3.66 4.16
CA VAL A 75 -33.81 3.83 5.61
C VAL A 75 -32.45 4.39 6.02
N VAL A 76 -32.46 5.47 6.81
CA VAL A 76 -31.26 6.08 7.38
C VAL A 76 -31.20 5.79 8.87
N GLU A 77 -30.10 5.20 9.32
CA GLU A 77 -29.82 4.86 10.70
C GLU A 77 -28.65 5.69 11.23
N ASP A 78 -28.80 6.29 12.41
CA ASP A 78 -27.70 6.92 13.13
C ASP A 78 -26.90 5.84 13.87
N VAL A 79 -25.67 5.61 13.42
CA VAL A 79 -24.75 4.60 13.95
C VAL A 79 -23.62 5.22 14.78
N THR A 80 -23.68 6.52 15.05
CA THR A 80 -22.63 7.29 15.75
C THR A 80 -22.20 6.67 17.08
N ALA A 81 -23.13 6.07 17.81
CA ALA A 81 -22.83 5.44 19.10
C ALA A 81 -21.83 4.27 18.98
N SER A 82 -21.88 3.49 17.90
CA SER A 82 -20.89 2.43 17.64
C SER A 82 -19.51 3.02 17.40
N PHE A 83 -19.44 4.12 16.65
CA PHE A 83 -18.20 4.82 16.32
C PHE A 83 -17.58 5.61 17.48
N LEU A 84 -18.37 6.00 18.47
CA LEU A 84 -17.85 6.63 19.71
C LEU A 84 -17.37 5.60 20.73
N SER A 85 -17.94 4.40 20.72
CA SER A 85 -17.62 3.34 21.68
C SER A 85 -16.57 2.35 21.15
N GLY A 86 -16.33 2.33 19.84
CA GLY A 86 -15.54 1.29 19.17
C GLY A 86 -16.24 -0.07 19.12
N ALA A 87 -17.55 -0.11 19.33
CA ALA A 87 -18.32 -1.33 19.18
C ALA A 87 -18.36 -1.77 17.71
N TYR A 88 -18.33 -3.09 17.48
CA TYR A 88 -18.47 -3.65 16.13
C TYR A 88 -19.80 -3.25 15.50
N LEU A 89 -19.74 -2.81 14.25
CA LEU A 89 -20.90 -2.56 13.41
C LEU A 89 -20.91 -3.58 12.26
N THR A 90 -21.98 -4.35 12.14
CA THR A 90 -22.17 -5.26 10.99
C THR A 90 -23.09 -4.61 9.97
N LEU A 91 -22.65 -4.55 8.72
CA LEU A 91 -23.42 -4.05 7.59
C LEU A 91 -23.81 -5.23 6.68
N ASP A 92 -25.00 -5.77 6.90
CA ASP A 92 -25.56 -6.95 6.22
C ASP A 92 -26.50 -6.61 5.05
N ALA A 93 -26.77 -5.32 4.82
CA ALA A 93 -27.62 -4.83 3.75
C ALA A 93 -26.86 -3.79 2.91
N PRO A 94 -27.09 -3.72 1.60
CA PRO A 94 -26.37 -2.78 0.75
C PRO A 94 -26.80 -1.34 1.04
N GLY A 95 -25.84 -0.42 1.03
CA GLY A 95 -26.07 0.99 1.37
C GLY A 95 -24.77 1.79 1.49
N THR A 96 -24.89 3.04 1.94
CA THR A 96 -23.76 3.96 2.13
C THR A 96 -23.60 4.31 3.60
N LEU A 97 -22.39 4.13 4.13
CA LEU A 97 -21.96 4.65 5.41
C LEU A 97 -21.35 6.04 5.21
N HIS A 98 -22.09 7.07 5.60
CA HIS A 98 -21.66 8.46 5.56
C HIS A 98 -20.96 8.82 6.88
N VAL A 99 -19.70 9.22 6.78
CA VAL A 99 -18.83 9.55 7.92
C VAL A 99 -18.51 11.03 7.88
N CYS A 100 -19.01 11.79 8.85
CA CYS A 100 -18.73 13.22 8.92
C CYS A 100 -17.32 13.51 9.46
N PRO A 101 -16.79 14.72 9.21
CA PRO A 101 -15.49 15.11 9.71
C PRO A 101 -15.32 14.86 11.22
N GLY A 102 -14.17 14.33 11.59
CA GLY A 102 -13.84 13.90 12.95
C GLY A 102 -12.99 12.63 12.97
N THR A 103 -12.66 12.19 14.18
CA THR A 103 -11.99 10.90 14.42
C THR A 103 -12.94 9.95 15.11
N TRP A 104 -13.15 8.80 14.48
CA TRP A 104 -14.16 7.81 14.84
C TRP A 104 -13.49 6.47 15.14
N TYR A 105 -13.87 5.79 16.21
CA TYR A 105 -13.44 4.41 16.42
C TYR A 105 -14.20 3.50 15.46
N SER A 106 -13.50 2.76 14.61
CA SER A 106 -14.12 2.06 13.50
C SER A 106 -13.75 0.58 13.50
N ARG A 107 -14.77 -0.27 13.56
CA ARG A 107 -14.70 -1.73 13.41
C ARG A 107 -15.94 -2.19 12.68
N VAL A 108 -15.86 -2.29 11.36
CA VAL A 108 -17.00 -2.52 10.48
C VAL A 108 -16.84 -3.86 9.79
N LEU A 109 -17.79 -4.76 10.05
CA LEU A 109 -17.91 -6.02 9.34
C LEU A 109 -18.82 -5.84 8.14
N VAL A 110 -18.25 -5.99 6.95
CA VAL A 110 -18.89 -5.77 5.64
C VAL A 110 -19.35 -7.11 5.08
N ARG A 111 -20.67 -7.27 4.91
CA ARG A 111 -21.30 -8.51 4.41
C ARG A 111 -22.26 -8.27 3.23
N ALA A 112 -22.31 -7.03 2.72
CA ALA A 112 -23.09 -6.62 1.57
C ALA A 112 -22.30 -5.63 0.71
N ALA A 113 -22.90 -5.13 -0.38
CA ALA A 113 -22.31 -4.05 -1.17
C ALA A 113 -22.41 -2.73 -0.41
N ILE A 114 -21.28 -2.24 0.10
CA ILE A 114 -21.20 -1.08 0.99
C ILE A 114 -20.33 -0.01 0.34
N VAL A 115 -20.80 1.23 0.40
CA VAL A 115 -19.99 2.41 0.15
C VAL A 115 -19.66 3.05 1.49
N VAL A 116 -18.41 3.39 1.73
CA VAL A 116 -17.94 4.19 2.86
C VAL A 116 -17.50 5.53 2.31
N GLU A 117 -18.15 6.61 2.75
CA GLU A 117 -17.93 7.95 2.22
C GLU A 117 -17.62 8.93 3.35
N GLY A 118 -16.42 9.50 3.32
CA GLY A 118 -16.05 10.61 4.17
C GLY A 118 -16.49 11.94 3.57
N HIS A 119 -17.04 12.81 4.43
CA HIS A 119 -17.51 14.15 4.06
C HIS A 119 -16.51 15.25 4.44
N GLY A 120 -15.24 14.88 4.59
CA GLY A 120 -14.13 15.79 4.76
C GLY A 120 -13.88 16.65 3.52
N ALA A 121 -13.27 17.82 3.69
CA ALA A 121 -12.74 18.53 2.53
C ALA A 121 -11.55 17.76 1.93
N THR A 122 -10.86 17.00 2.78
CA THR A 122 -9.81 16.05 2.44
C THR A 122 -9.99 14.74 3.23
N PRO A 123 -9.32 13.63 2.85
CA PRO A 123 -9.39 12.39 3.60
C PRO A 123 -8.92 12.51 5.06
N ALA A 124 -8.02 13.45 5.34
CA ALA A 124 -7.48 13.72 6.68
C ALA A 124 -8.52 14.32 7.63
N ASP A 125 -9.59 14.94 7.11
CA ASP A 125 -10.66 15.52 7.95
C ASP A 125 -11.61 14.43 8.48
N THR A 126 -11.64 13.24 7.86
CA THR A 126 -12.51 12.12 8.23
C THR A 126 -11.68 10.88 8.55
N VAL A 127 -11.37 10.68 9.83
CA VAL A 127 -10.53 9.57 10.28
C VAL A 127 -11.38 8.46 10.86
N MET A 128 -11.32 7.28 10.23
CA MET A 128 -11.82 6.02 10.75
C MET A 128 -10.65 5.29 11.41
N SER A 129 -10.58 5.34 12.73
CA SER A 129 -9.46 4.82 13.51
C SER A 129 -9.79 3.46 14.13
N GLY A 130 -8.96 2.44 13.91
CA GLY A 130 -9.04 1.16 14.62
C GLY A 130 -8.70 1.28 16.10
N GLY A 131 -8.10 2.40 16.53
CA GLY A 131 -7.78 2.64 17.94
C GLY A 131 -6.81 1.61 18.51
N GLU A 132 -5.87 1.14 17.68
CA GLU A 132 -4.90 0.09 18.00
C GLU A 132 -5.55 -1.26 18.32
N SER A 133 -6.75 -1.53 17.78
CA SER A 133 -7.41 -2.81 17.98
C SER A 133 -8.34 -3.15 16.83
N GLY A 134 -8.11 -4.31 16.21
CA GLY A 134 -8.96 -4.88 15.17
C GLY A 134 -8.86 -4.18 13.82
N THR A 135 -9.28 -4.89 12.79
CA THR A 135 -9.45 -4.37 11.43
C THR A 135 -10.53 -3.29 11.38
N ILE A 136 -10.29 -2.23 10.62
CA ILE A 136 -11.25 -1.12 10.45
C ILE A 136 -12.41 -1.54 9.55
N LEU A 137 -12.11 -2.08 8.36
CA LEU A 137 -13.09 -2.60 7.40
C LEU A 137 -12.78 -4.06 7.08
N ASP A 138 -13.61 -4.96 7.61
CA ASP A 138 -13.45 -6.41 7.48
C ASP A 138 -14.47 -6.95 6.47
N VAL A 139 -13.99 -7.33 5.29
CA VAL A 139 -14.81 -7.82 4.17
C VAL A 139 -14.85 -9.35 4.21
N LEU A 140 -15.96 -9.90 4.69
CA LEU A 140 -16.18 -11.34 4.79
C LEU A 140 -17.41 -11.80 4.02
N GLY A 141 -17.16 -12.68 3.05
CA GLY A 141 -18.19 -13.49 2.42
C GLY A 141 -18.38 -13.21 0.92
N PRO A 142 -19.15 -14.07 0.25
CA PRO A 142 -19.31 -13.98 -1.19
C PRO A 142 -20.20 -12.77 -1.53
N VAL A 143 -19.77 -12.00 -2.54
CA VAL A 143 -20.59 -11.08 -3.37
C VAL A 143 -20.84 -9.63 -2.89
N GLY A 144 -20.01 -9.07 -2.00
CA GLY A 144 -20.04 -7.63 -1.70
C GLY A 144 -18.95 -6.84 -2.45
N THR A 145 -19.29 -5.66 -2.98
CA THR A 145 -18.32 -4.61 -3.32
C THR A 145 -18.19 -3.69 -2.12
N LEU A 146 -16.98 -3.50 -1.60
CA LEU A 146 -16.64 -2.42 -0.69
C LEU A 146 -16.05 -1.29 -1.52
N GLU A 147 -16.73 -0.14 -1.55
CA GLU A 147 -16.18 1.11 -2.06
C GLU A 147 -15.83 2.00 -0.86
N VAL A 148 -14.63 2.57 -0.84
CA VAL A 148 -14.15 3.45 0.22
C VAL A 148 -13.63 4.73 -0.42
N ARG A 149 -14.17 5.87 0.01
CA ARG A 149 -13.75 7.17 -0.51
C ARG A 149 -13.60 8.26 0.53
N ASN A 150 -12.57 9.09 0.34
CA ASN A 150 -12.32 10.32 1.07
C ASN A 150 -12.22 10.14 2.60
N VAL A 151 -11.50 9.12 3.05
CA VAL A 151 -11.29 8.82 4.47
C VAL A 151 -9.85 8.45 4.78
N THR A 152 -9.44 8.65 6.03
CA THR A 152 -8.22 8.08 6.58
C THR A 152 -8.56 6.82 7.38
N LEU A 153 -7.93 5.68 7.07
CA LEU A 153 -7.96 4.44 7.84
C LEU A 153 -6.71 4.37 8.73
N ASP A 154 -6.88 4.67 10.02
CA ASP A 154 -5.76 4.93 10.94
C ASP A 154 -5.69 3.93 12.10
N ARG A 155 -4.48 3.47 12.47
CA ARG A 155 -4.27 2.65 13.68
C ARG A 155 -5.20 1.42 13.76
N GLY A 156 -5.45 0.78 12.62
CA GLY A 156 -6.04 -0.54 12.54
C GLY A 156 -5.05 -1.64 12.92
N VAL A 157 -5.54 -2.74 13.50
CA VAL A 157 -4.70 -3.86 13.95
C VAL A 157 -5.24 -5.21 13.46
N GLY A 158 -4.55 -5.83 12.52
CA GLY A 158 -4.84 -7.16 11.97
C GLY A 158 -4.05 -8.26 12.70
N LEU A 159 -4.40 -8.58 13.95
CA LEU A 159 -3.74 -9.66 14.73
C LEU A 159 -4.70 -10.79 15.11
N ASP A 160 -5.86 -10.85 14.46
CA ASP A 160 -6.81 -11.92 14.73
C ASP A 160 -6.34 -13.23 14.08
N VAL A 161 -6.50 -14.32 14.83
CA VAL A 161 -6.26 -15.68 14.32
C VAL A 161 -7.19 -16.02 13.16
N ASP A 162 -8.34 -15.35 13.08
CA ASP A 162 -9.32 -15.54 12.01
C ASP A 162 -8.96 -14.76 10.72
N HIS A 163 -8.05 -13.79 10.77
CA HIS A 163 -7.70 -12.91 9.63
C HIS A 163 -6.35 -13.23 9.00
N ASN A 164 -5.82 -14.45 9.17
CA ASN A 164 -4.44 -14.76 8.81
C ASN A 164 -3.42 -13.75 9.42
N SER A 165 -3.81 -13.04 10.49
CA SER A 165 -3.09 -11.89 11.03
C SER A 165 -2.80 -10.77 10.00
N GLY A 166 -3.70 -10.52 9.05
CA GLY A 166 -3.55 -9.44 8.05
C GLY A 166 -4.58 -8.31 8.18
N GLY A 167 -4.31 -7.18 7.51
CA GLY A 167 -5.32 -6.15 7.21
C GLY A 167 -5.83 -5.36 8.42
N GLY A 168 -5.01 -4.46 8.97
CA GLY A 168 -5.45 -3.50 9.99
C GLY A 168 -6.42 -2.45 9.44
N GLY A 169 -6.16 -1.90 8.26
CA GLY A 169 -7.05 -0.99 7.55
C GLY A 169 -8.21 -1.73 6.91
N ILE A 170 -7.92 -2.42 5.82
CA ILE A 170 -8.88 -3.28 5.11
C ILE A 170 -8.37 -4.71 5.12
N TYR A 171 -9.25 -5.64 5.51
CA TYR A 171 -9.07 -7.05 5.28
C TYR A 171 -10.12 -7.52 4.27
N CYS A 172 -9.68 -8.22 3.21
CA CYS A 172 -10.58 -8.87 2.27
C CYS A 172 -10.17 -10.31 2.03
N GLU A 173 -11.05 -11.25 2.34
CA GLU A 173 -10.87 -12.67 1.99
C GLU A 173 -12.11 -13.22 1.28
N GLY A 174 -11.89 -13.81 0.09
CA GLY A 174 -12.92 -14.44 -0.73
C GLY A 174 -13.18 -13.68 -2.04
N GLU A 175 -14.28 -13.99 -2.72
CA GLU A 175 -14.62 -13.43 -4.06
C GLU A 175 -15.19 -11.99 -3.98
N GLY A 176 -14.69 -11.17 -3.07
CA GLY A 176 -15.10 -9.77 -2.89
C GLY A 176 -14.42 -8.80 -3.86
N THR A 177 -14.90 -7.56 -3.90
CA THR A 177 -14.23 -6.46 -4.62
C THR A 177 -13.99 -5.30 -3.67
N VAL A 178 -12.76 -4.77 -3.64
CA VAL A 178 -12.39 -3.56 -2.90
C VAL A 178 -12.04 -2.46 -3.89
N LEU A 179 -12.73 -1.32 -3.80
CA LEU A 179 -12.44 -0.11 -4.54
C LEU A 179 -12.10 0.99 -3.52
N ALA A 180 -10.87 1.45 -3.49
CA ALA A 180 -10.42 2.52 -2.60
C ALA A 180 -9.95 3.73 -3.41
N GLU A 181 -10.52 4.90 -3.15
CA GLU A 181 -10.25 6.13 -3.89
C GLU A 181 -10.13 7.30 -2.91
N ASP A 182 -9.07 8.14 -3.00
CA ASP A 182 -8.83 9.19 -1.99
C ASP A 182 -8.77 8.63 -0.55
N VAL A 183 -8.05 7.53 -0.35
CA VAL A 183 -7.91 6.89 0.96
C VAL A 183 -6.49 7.05 1.47
N VAL A 184 -6.36 7.39 2.75
CA VAL A 184 -5.06 7.36 3.45
C VAL A 184 -5.05 6.18 4.41
N PHE A 185 -4.20 5.19 4.17
CA PHE A 185 -3.94 4.06 5.06
C PHE A 185 -2.74 4.42 5.95
N SER A 186 -2.99 4.81 7.20
CA SER A 186 -1.95 5.33 8.09
C SER A 186 -1.76 4.53 9.38
N ASN A 187 -0.50 4.33 9.79
CA ASN A 187 -0.17 3.80 11.12
C ASN A 187 -0.86 2.46 11.45
N ASN A 188 -1.18 1.64 10.44
CA ASN A 188 -1.79 0.35 10.66
C ASN A 188 -0.71 -0.68 11.03
N PHE A 189 -1.13 -1.72 11.76
CA PHE A 189 -0.27 -2.80 12.22
C PHE A 189 -0.90 -4.16 11.94
N ALA A 190 -0.13 -5.12 11.43
CA ALA A 190 -0.58 -6.49 11.20
C ALA A 190 0.64 -7.41 11.04
N ASN A 191 0.44 -8.72 10.95
CA ASN A 191 1.48 -9.59 10.41
C ASN A 191 1.71 -9.28 8.93
N ASP A 192 0.62 -9.16 8.16
CA ASP A 192 0.67 -9.00 6.71
C ASP A 192 -0.23 -7.88 6.20
N GLY A 193 0.28 -7.01 5.32
CA GLY A 193 -0.54 -6.00 4.66
C GLY A 193 -1.37 -5.15 5.63
N PRO A 194 -0.74 -4.46 6.60
CA PRO A 194 -1.44 -3.72 7.65
C PRO A 194 -2.41 -2.67 7.13
N GLY A 195 -2.08 -1.97 6.04
CA GLY A 195 -3.03 -1.06 5.39
C GLY A 195 -4.11 -1.83 4.64
N LEU A 196 -3.68 -2.80 3.83
CA LEU A 196 -4.55 -3.58 2.95
C LEU A 196 -4.05 -5.03 2.82
N TYR A 197 -4.86 -5.97 3.29
CA TYR A 197 -4.65 -7.39 3.03
C TYR A 197 -5.76 -7.92 2.15
N VAL A 198 -5.39 -8.55 1.02
CA VAL A 198 -6.38 -9.12 0.10
C VAL A 198 -6.03 -10.54 -0.30
N ARG A 199 -7.02 -11.41 -0.22
CA ARG A 199 -6.90 -12.82 -0.58
C ARG A 199 -8.09 -13.29 -1.38
N TYR A 200 -7.85 -13.71 -2.63
CA TYR A 200 -8.89 -14.06 -3.61
C TYR A 200 -9.84 -12.93 -4.03
N CYS A 201 -9.66 -11.71 -3.51
CA CYS A 201 -10.44 -10.52 -3.85
C CYS A 201 -9.84 -9.80 -5.07
N GLU A 202 -10.70 -9.11 -5.82
CA GLU A 202 -10.27 -8.12 -6.82
C GLU A 202 -10.15 -6.75 -6.15
N THR A 203 -9.04 -6.04 -6.36
CA THR A 203 -8.80 -4.77 -5.67
C THR A 203 -8.28 -3.69 -6.61
N THR A 204 -8.87 -2.50 -6.51
CA THR A 204 -8.38 -1.30 -7.18
C THR A 204 -8.22 -0.20 -6.14
N VAL A 205 -7.03 0.40 -6.10
CA VAL A 205 -6.71 1.55 -5.26
C VAL A 205 -6.26 2.68 -6.17
N THR A 206 -6.92 3.83 -6.07
CA THR A 206 -6.58 5.02 -6.87
C THR A 206 -6.34 6.23 -5.98
N ARG A 207 -5.35 7.05 -6.36
CA ARG A 207 -5.14 8.39 -5.77
C ARG A 207 -5.14 8.37 -4.24
N SER A 208 -4.37 7.45 -3.70
CA SER A 208 -4.39 7.07 -2.28
C SER A 208 -2.97 6.99 -1.73
N GLU A 209 -2.85 6.94 -0.41
CA GLU A 209 -1.57 6.90 0.28
C GLU A 209 -1.51 5.74 1.28
N PHE A 210 -0.39 5.02 1.31
CA PHE A 210 -0.02 4.10 2.38
C PHE A 210 1.19 4.65 3.12
N VAL A 211 1.00 4.99 4.38
CA VAL A 211 1.95 5.80 5.14
C VAL A 211 2.18 5.25 6.55
N ASP A 212 3.45 5.10 6.93
CA ASP A 212 3.84 4.67 8.29
C ASP A 212 3.17 3.37 8.76
N ASN A 213 2.86 2.44 7.85
CA ASN A 213 2.31 1.15 8.23
C ASN A 213 3.42 0.14 8.54
N ILE A 214 3.13 -0.79 9.45
CA ILE A 214 4.11 -1.75 9.96
C ILE A 214 3.54 -3.17 9.88
N ALA A 215 4.21 -4.02 9.10
CA ALA A 215 3.99 -5.46 9.06
C ALA A 215 5.04 -6.17 9.92
N GLU A 216 4.66 -7.24 10.62
CA GLU A 216 5.65 -8.13 11.28
C GLU A 216 6.33 -9.08 10.27
N ASP A 217 5.69 -9.36 9.13
CA ASP A 217 6.14 -10.33 8.14
C ASP A 217 6.10 -9.71 6.74
N ASP A 218 4.97 -9.77 6.02
CA ASP A 218 4.92 -9.38 4.61
C ASP A 218 4.20 -8.06 4.32
N GLY A 219 4.77 -7.27 3.42
CA GLY A 219 4.10 -6.17 2.73
C GLY A 219 3.75 -5.05 3.68
N GLY A 220 4.73 -4.20 4.01
CA GLY A 220 4.62 -3.20 5.07
C GLY A 220 3.45 -2.22 4.92
N ALA A 221 2.93 -2.05 3.71
CA ALA A 221 1.66 -1.39 3.44
C ALA A 221 0.56 -2.38 3.07
N ALA A 222 0.83 -3.24 2.07
CA ALA A 222 -0.18 -4.09 1.47
C ALA A 222 0.36 -5.47 1.07
N THR A 223 -0.51 -6.48 1.19
CA THR A 223 -0.22 -7.86 0.79
C THR A 223 -1.32 -8.40 -0.09
N ILE A 224 -0.94 -8.89 -1.28
CA ILE A 224 -1.83 -9.43 -2.30
C ILE A 224 -1.57 -10.93 -2.41
N TRP A 225 -2.56 -11.76 -2.08
CA TRP A 225 -2.39 -13.20 -2.00
C TRP A 225 -3.42 -13.97 -2.83
N TYR A 226 -2.98 -14.74 -3.85
CA TYR A 226 -3.90 -15.40 -4.80
C TYR A 226 -4.97 -14.44 -5.36
N ALA A 227 -4.60 -13.18 -5.59
CA ALA A 227 -5.49 -12.08 -5.92
C ALA A 227 -4.90 -11.21 -7.03
N ASN A 228 -5.72 -10.33 -7.57
CA ASN A 228 -5.30 -9.30 -8.53
C ASN A 228 -5.54 -7.92 -7.93
N ALA A 229 -4.53 -7.05 -7.98
CA ALA A 229 -4.61 -5.69 -7.48
C ALA A 229 -4.10 -4.68 -8.49
N ALA A 230 -4.78 -3.54 -8.60
CA ALA A 230 -4.36 -2.38 -9.37
C ALA A 230 -4.17 -1.17 -8.46
N PHE A 231 -3.05 -0.50 -8.60
CA PHE A 231 -2.67 0.71 -7.88
C PHE A 231 -2.35 1.80 -8.91
N ASP A 232 -3.12 2.89 -8.93
CA ASP A 232 -2.92 4.01 -9.85
C ASP A 232 -2.87 5.33 -9.10
N GLU A 233 -1.84 6.14 -9.35
CA GLU A 233 -1.61 7.38 -8.59
C GLU A 233 -1.51 7.14 -7.07
N VAL A 234 -0.85 6.04 -6.66
CA VAL A 234 -0.70 5.65 -5.25
C VAL A 234 0.69 5.97 -4.74
N THR A 235 0.77 6.47 -3.51
CA THR A 235 2.04 6.73 -2.83
C THR A 235 2.22 5.76 -1.65
N PHE A 236 3.31 5.00 -1.63
CA PHE A 236 3.72 4.12 -0.53
C PHE A 236 4.95 4.70 0.15
N THR A 237 4.81 5.23 1.37
CA THR A 237 5.91 5.89 2.08
C THR A 237 6.13 5.43 3.51
N ARG A 238 7.41 5.21 3.88
CA ARG A 238 7.85 4.81 5.24
C ARG A 238 7.09 3.62 5.82
N ASN A 239 6.74 2.67 4.98
CA ASN A 239 6.19 1.41 5.45
C ASN A 239 7.34 0.46 5.79
N THR A 240 7.14 -0.39 6.80
CA THR A 240 8.16 -1.30 7.31
C THR A 240 7.61 -2.72 7.40
N ALA A 241 8.41 -3.71 6.99
CA ALA A 241 8.09 -5.13 7.08
C ALA A 241 9.34 -5.98 7.34
N LEU A 242 9.17 -7.27 7.58
CA LEU A 242 10.28 -8.22 7.44
C LEU A 242 10.63 -8.38 5.96
N ASP A 243 9.60 -8.51 5.12
CA ASP A 243 9.67 -8.77 3.69
C ASP A 243 8.74 -7.83 2.91
N GLY A 244 9.26 -7.20 1.84
CA GLY A 244 8.55 -6.21 1.03
C GLY A 244 8.13 -4.98 1.84
N GLY A 245 9.01 -4.00 1.98
CA GLY A 245 8.77 -2.85 2.86
C GLY A 245 7.49 -2.07 2.53
N ALA A 246 7.01 -2.09 1.29
CA ALA A 246 5.71 -1.57 0.89
C ALA A 246 4.72 -2.68 0.49
N LEU A 247 5.02 -3.40 -0.59
CA LEU A 247 4.04 -4.27 -1.26
C LEU A 247 4.59 -5.68 -1.44
N CYS A 248 3.83 -6.67 -1.00
CA CYS A 248 4.06 -8.08 -1.32
C CYS A 248 2.98 -8.65 -2.24
N VAL A 249 3.40 -9.43 -3.24
CA VAL A 249 2.50 -10.12 -4.17
C VAL A 249 2.84 -11.61 -4.24
N PHE A 250 1.90 -12.45 -3.82
CA PHE A 250 2.05 -13.90 -3.74
C PHE A 250 1.03 -14.61 -4.62
N TYR A 251 1.53 -15.41 -5.55
CA TYR A 251 0.70 -16.26 -6.43
C TYR A 251 -0.44 -15.51 -7.13
N GLY A 252 -0.22 -14.24 -7.48
CA GLY A 252 -1.24 -13.31 -7.97
C GLY A 252 -0.69 -12.35 -9.00
N SER A 253 -1.37 -11.20 -9.15
CA SER A 253 -0.89 -10.12 -10.00
C SER A 253 -1.04 -8.75 -9.38
N ALA A 254 -0.10 -7.86 -9.69
CA ALA A 254 -0.20 -6.45 -9.37
C ALA A 254 0.06 -5.58 -10.61
N THR A 255 -0.75 -4.54 -10.77
CA THR A 255 -0.53 -3.44 -11.69
C THR A 255 -0.26 -2.18 -10.90
N VAL A 256 0.87 -1.52 -11.12
CA VAL A 256 1.26 -0.28 -10.42
C VAL A 256 1.56 0.79 -11.46
N THR A 257 0.75 1.84 -11.52
CA THR A 257 0.88 2.91 -12.53
C THR A 257 0.90 4.28 -11.89
N ASN A 258 1.66 5.21 -12.50
CA ASN A 258 1.69 6.62 -12.08
C ASN A 258 1.97 6.82 -10.57
N SER A 259 2.73 5.91 -9.97
CA SER A 259 2.82 5.76 -8.51
C SER A 259 4.22 6.09 -7.97
N VAL A 260 4.31 6.19 -6.65
CA VAL A 260 5.56 6.41 -5.92
C VAL A 260 5.71 5.38 -4.82
N ILE A 261 6.85 4.71 -4.75
CA ILE A 261 7.23 3.79 -3.67
C ILE A 261 8.53 4.32 -3.09
N GLU A 262 8.45 4.99 -1.94
CA GLU A 262 9.58 5.77 -1.42
C GLU A 262 9.84 5.58 0.07
N GLY A 263 11.11 5.42 0.45
CA GLY A 263 11.51 5.39 1.85
C GLY A 263 10.95 4.22 2.65
N ASN A 264 10.62 3.10 2.00
CA ASN A 264 10.14 1.88 2.66
C ASN A 264 11.30 0.98 3.07
N GLN A 265 11.09 0.18 4.11
CA GLN A 265 12.16 -0.62 4.72
C GLN A 265 11.75 -2.08 4.90
N SER A 266 12.67 -2.99 4.59
CA SER A 266 12.57 -4.39 4.97
C SER A 266 13.86 -4.95 5.56
N GLU A 267 13.76 -6.10 6.22
CA GLU A 267 14.93 -6.82 6.72
C GLU A 267 15.45 -7.79 5.67
N HIS A 268 14.61 -8.71 5.17
CA HIS A 268 15.03 -9.86 4.37
C HIS A 268 14.92 -9.62 2.86
N PHE A 269 13.73 -9.42 2.31
CA PHE A 269 13.54 -9.23 0.87
C PHE A 269 12.89 -7.89 0.55
N ALA A 270 13.37 -7.23 -0.52
CA ALA A 270 12.82 -6.01 -1.12
C ALA A 270 12.50 -4.86 -0.14
N GLY A 271 13.31 -3.80 -0.14
CA GLY A 271 12.97 -2.59 0.62
C GLY A 271 11.65 -1.96 0.16
N GLY A 272 11.32 -2.05 -1.13
CA GLY A 272 10.05 -1.56 -1.70
C GLY A 272 9.05 -2.69 -1.97
N VAL A 273 9.18 -3.36 -3.11
CA VAL A 273 8.19 -4.33 -3.60
C VAL A 273 8.80 -5.72 -3.74
N TRP A 274 8.13 -6.73 -3.19
CA TRP A 274 8.47 -8.12 -3.41
C TRP A 274 7.37 -8.85 -4.18
N THR A 275 7.75 -9.59 -5.22
CA THR A 275 6.87 -10.56 -5.85
C THR A 275 7.40 -11.98 -5.75
N ASN A 276 6.49 -12.93 -5.53
CA ASN A 276 6.80 -14.35 -5.46
C ASN A 276 5.77 -15.18 -6.25
N GLU A 277 6.27 -15.91 -7.24
CA GLU A 277 5.47 -16.70 -8.19
C GLU A 277 4.28 -15.90 -8.77
N SER A 278 4.52 -14.62 -9.08
CA SER A 278 3.49 -13.64 -9.44
C SER A 278 3.81 -12.88 -10.72
N THR A 279 2.83 -12.13 -11.22
CA THR A 279 3.02 -11.19 -12.33
C THR A 279 2.97 -9.74 -11.85
N LEU A 280 3.92 -8.92 -12.31
CA LEU A 280 3.98 -7.48 -12.02
C LEU A 280 4.00 -6.68 -13.31
N PHE A 281 3.01 -5.82 -13.50
CA PHE A 281 3.11 -4.74 -14.47
C PHE A 281 3.33 -3.43 -13.73
N MET A 282 4.37 -2.69 -14.10
CA MET A 282 4.63 -1.37 -13.53
C MET A 282 4.94 -0.37 -14.63
N SER A 283 4.28 0.78 -14.60
CA SER A 283 4.61 1.87 -15.52
C SER A 283 4.57 3.24 -14.89
N ASP A 284 5.40 4.16 -15.43
CA ASP A 284 5.40 5.58 -15.05
C ASP A 284 5.50 5.76 -13.52
N THR A 285 6.33 4.93 -12.88
CA THR A 285 6.41 4.79 -11.42
C THR A 285 7.82 5.09 -10.94
N ARG A 286 7.93 5.75 -9.78
CA ARG A 286 9.20 6.02 -9.11
C ARG A 286 9.36 5.09 -7.91
N ILE A 287 10.52 4.44 -7.81
CA ILE A 287 10.95 3.61 -6.69
C ILE A 287 12.22 4.23 -6.12
N ALA A 288 12.14 4.89 -4.97
CA ALA A 288 13.24 5.67 -4.43
C ALA A 288 13.52 5.44 -2.95
N ASP A 289 14.77 5.56 -2.52
CA ASP A 289 15.17 5.56 -1.11
C ASP A 289 14.67 4.33 -0.31
N ASN A 290 14.38 3.21 -0.97
CA ASN A 290 13.93 2.00 -0.29
C ASN A 290 15.13 1.17 0.14
N HIS A 291 15.03 0.57 1.32
CA HIS A 291 16.17 -0.06 1.98
C HIS A 291 15.86 -1.48 2.46
N ASN A 292 16.70 -2.42 2.06
CA ASN A 292 16.75 -3.77 2.59
C ASN A 292 18.07 -4.00 3.32
N THR A 293 18.02 -4.51 4.56
CA THR A 293 19.23 -4.58 5.42
C THR A 293 20.00 -5.90 5.34
N VAL A 294 19.34 -7.04 5.01
CA VAL A 294 19.93 -8.38 5.19
C VAL A 294 20.22 -9.11 3.89
N ASP A 295 19.26 -9.23 2.96
CA ASP A 295 19.44 -10.07 1.76
C ASP A 295 19.39 -9.28 0.44
N ASN A 296 18.24 -9.20 -0.23
CA ASN A 296 18.20 -8.88 -1.66
C ASN A 296 17.07 -7.90 -2.02
N GLY A 297 17.36 -7.03 -3.00
CA GLY A 297 16.40 -6.08 -3.57
C GLY A 297 16.24 -4.84 -2.69
N GLY A 298 16.72 -3.68 -3.13
CA GLY A 298 16.47 -2.43 -2.40
C GLY A 298 15.12 -1.85 -2.81
N GLY A 299 14.92 -1.61 -4.10
CA GLY A 299 13.67 -1.11 -4.67
C GLY A 299 12.68 -2.23 -4.95
N LEU A 300 13.07 -3.20 -5.78
CA LEU A 300 12.20 -4.28 -6.25
C LEU A 300 12.93 -5.62 -6.21
N LEU A 301 12.31 -6.64 -5.62
CA LEU A 301 12.67 -8.04 -5.83
C LEU A 301 11.56 -8.73 -6.62
N LEU A 302 11.93 -9.28 -7.78
CA LEU A 302 10.99 -9.94 -8.68
C LEU A 302 11.28 -11.43 -8.78
N ALA A 303 10.36 -12.26 -8.27
CA ALA A 303 10.30 -13.69 -8.54
C ALA A 303 9.01 -14.04 -9.28
N GLY A 304 9.14 -14.35 -10.57
CA GLY A 304 8.01 -14.56 -11.48
C GLY A 304 8.18 -13.82 -12.80
N GLU A 305 7.12 -13.16 -13.26
CA GLU A 305 7.16 -12.36 -14.50
C GLU A 305 6.96 -10.88 -14.18
N GLY A 306 7.71 -10.00 -14.84
CA GLY A 306 7.34 -8.59 -14.80
C GLY A 306 7.71 -7.79 -16.02
N THR A 307 6.90 -6.75 -16.22
CA THR A 307 7.03 -5.78 -17.30
C THR A 307 7.11 -4.41 -16.65
N LEU A 308 8.24 -3.75 -16.84
CA LEU A 308 8.55 -2.44 -16.29
C LEU A 308 8.68 -1.46 -17.46
N GLU A 309 7.88 -0.39 -17.45
CA GLU A 309 7.92 0.63 -18.50
C GLU A 309 8.05 2.02 -17.90
N ARG A 310 9.10 2.78 -18.24
CA ARG A 310 9.26 4.15 -17.71
C ARG A 310 9.26 4.17 -16.18
N VAL A 311 9.94 3.19 -15.58
CA VAL A 311 10.12 3.07 -14.13
C VAL A 311 11.47 3.66 -13.75
N THR A 312 11.52 4.45 -12.69
CA THR A 312 12.76 5.08 -12.22
C THR A 312 13.14 4.50 -10.86
N PHE A 313 14.36 3.95 -10.75
CA PHE A 313 14.93 3.39 -9.53
C PHE A 313 16.05 4.28 -9.01
N GLU A 314 15.82 4.97 -7.89
CA GLU A 314 16.76 5.95 -7.35
C GLU A 314 17.17 5.65 -5.90
N ASP A 315 18.46 5.71 -5.61
CA ASP A 315 18.99 5.70 -4.24
C ASP A 315 18.49 4.53 -3.36
N ASN A 316 18.13 3.41 -4.00
CA ASN A 316 17.70 2.22 -3.29
C ASN A 316 18.90 1.39 -2.84
N GLU A 317 18.81 0.76 -1.67
CA GLU A 317 19.92 0.05 -1.05
C GLU A 317 19.54 -1.37 -0.63
N ALA A 318 20.38 -2.32 -1.02
CA ALA A 318 20.36 -3.69 -0.53
C ALA A 318 21.76 -4.31 -0.64
N PRO A 319 22.05 -5.41 0.06
CA PRO A 319 23.29 -6.15 -0.14
C PRO A 319 23.48 -6.69 -1.56
N ARG A 320 22.39 -6.90 -2.32
CA ARG A 320 22.39 -7.23 -3.75
C ARG A 320 21.19 -6.62 -4.48
N GLY A 321 21.45 -6.04 -5.65
CA GLY A 321 20.38 -5.49 -6.50
C GLY A 321 19.65 -4.33 -5.82
N GLY A 322 20.38 -3.26 -5.52
CA GLY A 322 19.83 -2.05 -4.88
C GLY A 322 18.61 -1.53 -5.61
N GLY A 323 18.67 -1.34 -6.93
CA GLY A 323 17.48 -0.96 -7.71
C GLY A 323 16.53 -2.15 -7.90
N LEU A 324 16.99 -3.17 -8.61
CA LEU A 324 16.21 -4.34 -8.99
C LEU A 324 17.00 -5.64 -8.76
N PHE A 325 16.40 -6.57 -8.04
CA PHE A 325 16.82 -7.96 -7.97
C PHE A 325 15.88 -8.85 -8.79
N VAL A 326 16.41 -9.61 -9.73
CA VAL A 326 15.67 -10.60 -10.52
C VAL A 326 16.02 -11.99 -10.02
N TYR A 327 15.03 -12.69 -9.47
CA TYR A 327 15.20 -14.04 -8.95
C TYR A 327 15.40 -15.07 -10.07
N TYR A 328 16.03 -16.18 -9.71
CA TYR A 328 16.36 -17.26 -10.65
C TYR A 328 15.12 -17.76 -11.42
N GLU A 329 15.29 -17.98 -12.73
CA GLU A 329 14.22 -18.39 -13.67
C GLU A 329 13.10 -17.36 -13.91
N SER A 330 13.19 -16.17 -13.33
CA SER A 330 12.23 -15.08 -13.59
C SER A 330 12.42 -14.47 -14.97
N ILE A 331 11.34 -13.84 -15.46
CA ILE A 331 11.31 -13.14 -16.74
C ILE A 331 11.00 -11.68 -16.48
N VAL A 332 11.91 -10.79 -16.88
CA VAL A 332 11.74 -9.34 -16.71
C VAL A 332 11.99 -8.65 -18.03
N THR A 333 11.04 -7.81 -18.43
CA THR A 333 11.25 -6.85 -19.51
C THR A 333 11.21 -5.46 -18.92
N CYS A 334 12.28 -4.69 -19.13
CA CYS A 334 12.35 -3.29 -18.79
C CYS A 334 12.47 -2.48 -20.09
N THR A 335 11.61 -1.48 -20.25
CA THR A 335 11.62 -0.56 -21.39
C THR A 335 11.64 0.88 -20.88
N ASN A 336 12.67 1.63 -21.29
CA ASN A 336 12.89 3.02 -20.88
C ASN A 336 12.89 3.21 -19.35
N CYS A 337 13.50 2.30 -18.59
CA CYS A 337 13.65 2.47 -17.14
C CYS A 337 14.96 3.20 -16.82
N SER A 338 15.00 3.93 -15.72
CA SER A 338 16.18 4.64 -15.22
C SER A 338 16.68 4.03 -13.92
N PHE A 339 18.00 3.97 -13.73
CA PHE A 339 18.64 3.51 -12.49
C PHE A 339 19.73 4.49 -12.09
N ALA A 340 19.62 5.13 -10.92
CA ALA A 340 20.61 6.08 -10.45
C ALA A 340 20.81 5.98 -8.93
N GLY A 341 22.06 6.10 -8.48
CA GLY A 341 22.37 6.19 -7.04
C GLY A 341 22.15 4.92 -6.22
N ASN A 342 21.69 3.81 -6.83
CA ASN A 342 21.44 2.56 -6.11
C ASN A 342 22.75 1.97 -5.55
N VAL A 343 22.67 1.38 -4.36
CA VAL A 343 23.83 0.84 -3.62
C VAL A 343 23.97 -0.67 -3.87
N ALA A 344 25.21 -1.16 -3.80
CA ALA A 344 25.70 -2.47 -4.28
C ALA A 344 25.70 -2.62 -5.81
N GLU A 345 24.52 -2.70 -6.43
CA GLU A 345 24.34 -2.75 -7.89
C GLU A 345 22.98 -2.15 -8.29
N ASP A 346 22.86 -1.58 -9.50
CA ASP A 346 21.56 -1.15 -10.03
C ASP A 346 20.63 -2.34 -10.27
N VAL A 347 21.14 -3.37 -10.96
CA VAL A 347 20.40 -4.60 -11.23
C VAL A 347 21.26 -5.82 -10.92
N TYR A 348 20.68 -6.79 -10.21
CA TYR A 348 21.27 -8.11 -9.99
C TYR A 348 20.31 -9.22 -10.43
N VAL A 349 20.75 -10.10 -11.32
CA VAL A 349 19.99 -11.26 -11.78
C VAL A 349 20.63 -12.54 -11.25
N ALA A 350 19.91 -13.25 -10.40
CA ALA A 350 20.43 -14.42 -9.70
C ALA A 350 20.68 -15.60 -10.66
N ASP A 351 21.90 -16.15 -10.63
CA ASP A 351 22.21 -17.47 -11.18
C ASP A 351 22.84 -18.33 -10.07
N TYR A 352 22.16 -19.42 -9.71
CA TYR A 352 22.64 -20.40 -8.73
C TYR A 352 23.56 -21.47 -9.33
N SER A 353 23.92 -21.33 -10.61
CA SER A 353 25.01 -22.09 -11.22
C SER A 353 26.38 -21.64 -10.69
N SER A 354 27.45 -22.35 -11.07
CA SER A 354 28.82 -21.95 -10.69
C SER A 354 29.29 -20.63 -11.33
N ALA A 355 28.50 -20.04 -12.22
CA ALA A 355 28.85 -18.80 -12.92
C ALA A 355 28.65 -17.54 -12.07
N GLY A 356 27.76 -17.59 -11.05
CA GLY A 356 27.31 -16.39 -10.34
C GLY A 356 26.38 -15.52 -11.21
N GLY A 357 25.53 -14.72 -10.57
CA GLY A 357 24.52 -13.90 -11.26
C GLY A 357 25.08 -12.84 -12.22
N VAL A 358 24.19 -12.18 -12.96
CA VAL A 358 24.52 -11.04 -13.82
C VAL A 358 24.29 -9.74 -13.05
N SER A 359 25.32 -8.91 -12.94
CA SER A 359 25.24 -7.55 -12.39
C SER A 359 25.29 -6.54 -13.52
N LEU A 360 24.40 -5.55 -13.48
CA LEU A 360 24.39 -4.39 -14.36
C LEU A 360 24.53 -3.12 -13.49
N THR A 361 25.43 -2.21 -13.87
CA THR A 361 25.64 -0.94 -13.17
C THR A 361 26.01 0.17 -14.13
N GLY A 362 25.54 1.39 -13.88
CA GLY A 362 26.10 2.61 -14.46
C GLY A 362 25.43 3.10 -15.75
N SER A 363 24.09 3.11 -15.77
CA SER A 363 23.34 3.74 -16.86
C SER A 363 22.10 4.47 -16.37
N ASP A 364 21.91 5.67 -16.90
CA ASP A 364 20.77 6.48 -16.51
C ASP A 364 19.48 6.07 -17.23
N ASP A 365 19.53 5.38 -18.38
CA ASP A 365 18.35 4.90 -19.13
C ASP A 365 18.63 3.54 -19.81
N TRP A 366 17.80 2.53 -19.53
CA TRP A 366 17.93 1.16 -20.03
C TRP A 366 16.65 0.60 -20.64
N SER A 367 16.88 -0.25 -21.65
CA SER A 367 15.93 -1.27 -22.07
C SER A 367 16.65 -2.62 -22.12
N PHE A 368 16.10 -3.60 -21.42
CA PHE A 368 16.63 -4.95 -21.40
C PHE A 368 15.53 -5.99 -21.23
N SER A 369 15.84 -7.22 -21.61
CA SER A 369 15.04 -8.38 -21.28
C SER A 369 15.92 -9.41 -20.60
N CYS A 370 15.49 -9.91 -19.45
CA CYS A 370 16.12 -11.01 -18.74
C CYS A 370 15.17 -12.21 -18.76
N ALA A 371 15.67 -13.37 -19.19
CA ALA A 371 14.93 -14.62 -19.15
C ALA A 371 15.89 -15.77 -18.87
N SER A 372 15.53 -16.67 -17.93
CA SER A 372 16.37 -17.81 -17.56
C SER A 372 17.81 -17.40 -17.20
N ASN A 373 17.94 -16.31 -16.44
CA ASN A 373 19.20 -15.73 -15.95
C ASN A 373 20.13 -15.18 -17.05
N VAL A 374 19.59 -14.98 -18.27
CA VAL A 374 20.29 -14.33 -19.37
C VAL A 374 19.65 -12.99 -19.66
N CYS A 375 20.42 -11.92 -19.57
CA CYS A 375 19.97 -10.58 -19.89
C CYS A 375 20.52 -10.10 -21.23
N THR A 376 19.65 -9.54 -22.06
CA THR A 376 19.99 -8.92 -23.33
C THR A 376 19.51 -7.48 -23.32
N THR A 377 20.41 -6.54 -23.57
CA THR A 377 20.09 -5.14 -23.80
C THR A 377 19.61 -4.97 -25.24
N THR A 378 18.53 -4.24 -25.45
CA THR A 378 18.14 -3.77 -26.78
C THR A 378 18.83 -2.44 -27.03
N GLU A 379 19.66 -2.37 -28.10
CA GLU A 379 20.27 -1.11 -28.57
C GLU A 379 19.23 -0.11 -29.08
#